data_AF-A0A7C0Y1U8-F1
#
_entry.id   AF-A0A7C0Y1U8-F1
#
_cell.length_a   1.000
_cell.length_b   1.000
_cell.length_c   1.000
_cell.angle_alpha   90.00
_cell.angle_beta   90.00
_cell.angle_gamma   90.00
#
_symmetry.space_group_name_H-M   'P 1'
#
loop_
_entity.id
_entity.type
_entity.pdbx_description
1 polymer ?
#
loop_
_entity_poly.entity_id
_entity_poly.type
_entity_poly.pdbx_seq_one_letter_code
_entity_poly.pdbx_strand_id
1 'polypeptide(L)'
;MDKLKLYIIGFLVAIIAIAAGIIYKWGFWMLVRIVLSLGFLGLTLMLGFFLALTLYAESWKYAGLLVVPTALSGYAAYLSITWQKLKTVGGIILLFVLG
;
A
#
# COMPACT_ATOMS: atom_id res chain seq x y z
N MET A 1 13.92 -6.05 -31.57
CA MET A 1 13.18 -6.06 -30.28
C MET A 1 11.77 -5.60 -30.55
N ASP A 2 10.75 -6.35 -30.12
CA ASP A 2 9.36 -5.89 -30.25
C ASP A 2 9.14 -4.58 -29.49
N LYS A 3 8.28 -3.72 -30.02
CA LYS A 3 7.89 -2.44 -29.39
C LYS A 3 7.45 -2.64 -27.93
N LEU A 4 6.71 -3.72 -27.66
CA LEU A 4 6.30 -4.12 -26.32
C LEU A 4 7.50 -4.33 -25.37
N LYS A 5 8.52 -5.07 -25.80
CA LYS A 5 9.73 -5.31 -24.99
C LYS A 5 10.46 -4.00 -24.71
N LEU A 6 10.52 -3.09 -25.69
CA LEU A 6 11.14 -1.78 -25.53
C LEU A 6 10.39 -0.90 -24.52
N TYR A 7 9.05 -0.91 -24.55
CA TYR A 7 8.24 -0.20 -23.54
C TYR A 7 8.42 -0.77 -22.14
N ILE A 8 8.46 -2.11 -21.99
CA ILE A 8 8.69 -2.76 -20.70
C ILE A 8 10.07 -2.37 -20.15
N ILE A 9 11.12 -2.41 -20.98
CA ILE A 9 12.47 -2.00 -20.56
C ILE A 9 12.48 -0.53 -20.16
N GLY A 10 11.88 0.36 -20.96
CA GLY A 10 11.79 1.79 -20.63
C GLY A 10 11.08 2.07 -19.31
N PHE A 11 9.99 1.36 -19.04
CA PHE A 11 9.24 1.46 -17.79
C PHE A 11 10.06 0.98 -16.58
N LEU A 12 10.75 -0.16 -16.70
CA LEU A 12 11.63 -0.67 -15.64
C LEU A 12 12.79 0.27 -15.35
N VAL A 13 13.43 0.81 -16.39
CA VAL A 13 14.50 1.81 -16.24
C VAL A 13 13.99 3.05 -15.53
N ALA A 14 12.79 3.53 -15.85
CA ALA A 14 12.18 4.66 -15.16
C ALA A 14 11.92 4.37 -13.67
N ILE A 15 11.39 3.20 -13.32
CA ILE A 15 11.18 2.80 -11.92
C ILE A 15 12.51 2.77 -11.15
N ILE A 16 13.54 2.15 -11.73
CA ILE A 16 14.87 2.04 -11.11
C ILE A 16 15.47 3.43 -10.93
N ALA A 17 15.36 4.31 -11.93
CA ALA A 17 15.87 5.68 -11.85
C ALA A 17 15.18 6.48 -10.73
N ILE A 18 13.86 6.34 -10.57
CA ILE A 18 13.11 6.97 -9.47
C ILE A 18 13.57 6.41 -8.11
N ALA A 19 13.67 5.09 -7.99
CA ALA A 19 14.12 4.45 -6.75
C ALA A 19 15.55 4.89 -6.38
N ALA A 20 16.48 4.89 -7.34
CA ALA A 20 17.85 5.34 -7.15
C ALA A 20 17.90 6.82 -6.78
N GLY A 21 17.11 7.68 -7.43
CA GLY A 21 17.01 9.10 -7.10
C GLY A 21 16.49 9.34 -5.67
N ILE A 22 15.52 8.54 -5.22
CA ILE A 22 15.01 8.61 -3.84
C ILE A 22 16.11 8.19 -2.85
N ILE A 23 16.79 7.07 -3.11
CA ILE A 23 17.86 6.57 -2.24
C ILE A 23 19.00 7.58 -2.15
N TYR A 24 19.41 8.16 -3.27
CA TYR A 24 20.51 9.12 -3.33
C TYR A 24 20.23 10.38 -2.50
N LYS A 25 19.00 10.91 -2.55
CA LYS A 25 18.64 12.18 -1.90
C LYS A 25 18.18 12.03 -0.45
N TRP A 26 17.50 10.94 -0.09
CA TRP A 26 16.87 10.79 1.23
C TRP A 26 17.24 9.47 1.95
N GLY A 27 18.03 8.60 1.32
CA GLY A 27 18.46 7.32 1.88
C GLY A 27 17.48 6.17 1.63
N PHE A 28 17.97 4.95 1.85
CA PHE A 28 17.24 3.70 1.61
C PHE A 28 15.92 3.62 2.39
N TRP A 29 15.91 4.03 3.66
CA TRP A 29 14.71 3.97 4.50
C TRP A 29 13.57 4.85 4.01
N MET A 30 13.87 5.94 3.30
CA MET A 30 12.83 6.78 2.67
C MET A 30 12.10 6.02 1.56
N LEU A 31 12.82 5.22 0.76
CA LEU A 31 12.21 4.37 -0.26
C LEU A 31 11.26 3.35 0.39
N VAL A 32 11.71 2.67 1.44
CA VAL A 32 10.87 1.71 2.20
C VAL A 32 9.62 2.41 2.75
N ARG A 33 9.78 3.60 3.33
CA ARG A 33 8.66 4.43 3.83
C ARG A 33 7.65 4.75 2.73
N ILE A 34 8.11 5.19 1.57
CA ILE A 34 7.24 5.52 0.44
C ILE A 34 6.49 4.26 -0.04
N VAL A 35 7.20 3.15 -0.22
CA VAL A 35 6.61 1.89 -0.69
C VAL A 35 5.54 1.39 0.28
N LEU A 36 5.85 1.33 1.58
CA LEU A 36 4.87 0.91 2.59
C LEU A 36 3.67 1.88 2.68
N SER A 37 3.94 3.18 2.65
CA SER A 37 2.89 4.20 2.72
C SER A 37 1.94 4.12 1.54
N LEU A 38 2.47 4.06 0.31
CA LEU A 38 1.67 3.96 -0.91
C LEU A 38 0.94 2.61 -1.00
N GLY A 39 1.60 1.51 -0.60
CA GLY A 39 0.98 0.19 -0.56
C GLY A 39 -0.24 0.15 0.35
N PHE A 40 -0.10 0.60 1.60
CA PHE A 40 -1.21 0.65 2.55
C PHE A 40 -2.25 1.71 2.19
N LEU A 41 -1.85 2.86 1.62
CA LEU A 41 -2.80 3.87 1.14
C LEU A 41 -3.70 3.29 0.04
N GLY A 42 -3.10 2.64 -0.96
CA GLY A 42 -3.83 1.99 -2.05
C GLY A 42 -4.78 0.90 -1.53
N LEU A 43 -4.30 0.05 -0.61
CA LEU A 43 -5.12 -0.99 0.01
C LEU A 43 -6.29 -0.39 0.82
N THR A 44 -6.04 0.69 1.56
CA THR A 44 -7.08 1.38 2.35
C THR A 44 -8.13 2.00 1.46
N LEU A 45 -7.73 2.65 0.35
CA LEU A 45 -8.67 3.24 -0.60
C LEU A 45 -9.52 2.17 -1.28
N MET A 46 -8.92 1.05 -1.67
CA MET A 46 -9.64 -0.08 -2.25
C MET A 46 -10.65 -0.67 -1.25
N LEU A 47 -10.21 -0.99 -0.03
CA LEU A 47 -11.09 -1.54 1.01
C LEU A 47 -12.18 -0.54 1.41
N GLY A 48 -11.84 0.74 1.53
CA GLY A 48 -12.77 1.82 1.83
C GLY A 48 -13.83 1.99 0.73
N PHE A 49 -13.44 1.85 -0.54
CA PHE A 49 -14.38 1.86 -1.66
C PHE A 49 -15.38 0.70 -1.56
N PHE A 50 -14.90 -0.53 -1.33
CA PHE A 50 -15.79 -1.68 -1.15
C PHE A 50 -16.65 -1.58 0.11
N LEU A 51 -16.10 -1.07 1.20
CA LEU A 51 -16.86 -0.80 2.42
C LEU A 51 -18.01 0.18 2.13
N ALA A 52 -17.73 1.29 1.45
CA ALA A 52 -18.75 2.25 1.05
C ALA A 52 -19.83 1.62 0.17
N LEU A 53 -19.45 0.78 -0.79
CA LEU A 53 -20.41 0.02 -1.61
C LEU A 53 -21.27 -0.93 -0.77
N THR A 54 -20.68 -1.67 0.17
CA THR A 54 -21.44 -2.61 1.02
C THR A 54 -22.40 -1.89 1.97
N LEU A 55 -22.02 -0.72 2.49
CA LEU A 55 -22.89 0.13 3.29
C LEU A 55 -24.02 0.70 2.43
N TYR A 56 -23.71 1.18 1.23
CA TYR A 56 -24.71 1.67 0.27
C TYR A 56 -25.72 0.58 -0.11
N ALA A 57 -25.25 -0.67 -0.24
CA ALA A 57 -26.11 -1.83 -0.51
C ALA A 57 -26.85 -2.37 0.73
N GLU A 58 -26.79 -1.67 1.87
CA GLU A 58 -27.36 -2.09 3.17
C GLU A 58 -26.91 -3.48 3.62
N SER A 59 -25.74 -3.92 3.16
CA SER A 59 -25.21 -5.25 3.43
C SER A 59 -24.38 -5.25 4.71
N TRP A 60 -25.06 -5.10 5.84
CA TRP A 60 -24.45 -4.93 7.16
C TRP A 60 -23.47 -6.04 7.55
N LYS A 61 -23.72 -7.29 7.10
CA LYS A 61 -22.83 -8.42 7.34
C LYS A 61 -21.45 -8.20 6.70
N TYR A 62 -21.41 -7.87 5.42
CA TYR A 62 -20.15 -7.67 4.71
C TYR A 62 -19.50 -6.33 5.07
N ALA A 63 -20.30 -5.29 5.33
CA ALA A 63 -19.78 -4.04 5.86
C ALA A 63 -19.04 -4.27 7.19
N GLY A 64 -19.64 -5.02 8.14
CA GLY A 64 -18.99 -5.36 9.41
C GLY A 64 -17.67 -6.11 9.24
N LEU A 65 -17.61 -7.03 8.27
CA LEU A 65 -16.37 -7.76 7.94
C LEU A 65 -15.30 -6.86 7.33
N LEU A 66 -15.68 -5.85 6.54
CA LEU A 66 -14.75 -4.94 5.86
C LEU A 66 -14.25 -3.81 6.75
N VAL A 67 -14.98 -3.41 7.80
CA VAL A 67 -14.56 -2.33 8.71
C VAL A 67 -13.19 -2.62 9.33
N VAL A 68 -12.98 -3.84 9.84
CA VAL A 68 -11.74 -4.22 10.53
C VAL A 68 -10.51 -4.15 9.61
N PRO A 69 -10.47 -4.83 8.44
CA PRO A 69 -9.33 -4.73 7.54
C PRO A 69 -9.15 -3.31 6.98
N THR A 70 -10.23 -2.56 6.73
CA THR A 70 -10.14 -1.16 6.28
C THR A 70 -9.46 -0.29 7.34
N ALA A 71 -9.88 -0.41 8.60
CA ALA A 71 -9.31 0.35 9.72
C ALA A 71 -7.86 -0.05 9.99
N LEU A 72 -7.53 -1.34 9.97
CA LEU A 72 -6.15 -1.83 10.13
C LEU A 72 -5.25 -1.34 9.00
N SER A 73 -5.72 -1.41 7.74
CA SER A 73 -4.98 -0.90 6.59
C SER A 73 -4.76 0.61 6.70
N GLY A 74 -5.78 1.38 7.08
CA GLY A 74 -5.66 2.83 7.28
C GLY A 74 -4.71 3.20 8.41
N TYR A 75 -4.74 2.45 9.50
CA TYR A 75 -3.80 2.63 10.61
C TYR A 75 -2.36 2.30 10.20
N ALA A 76 -2.16 1.21 9.45
CA ALA A 76 -0.86 0.86 8.90
C ALA A 76 -0.35 1.89 7.89
N ALA A 77 -1.23 2.49 7.09
CA ALA A 77 -0.90 3.61 6.20
C ALA A 77 -0.39 4.80 7.03
N TYR A 78 -1.11 5.19 8.08
CA TYR A 78 -0.69 6.28 8.98
C TYR A 78 0.66 6.00 9.66
N LEU A 79 0.85 4.80 10.22
CA LEU A 79 2.10 4.42 10.87
C LEU A 79 3.28 4.37 9.88
N SER A 80 3.04 3.91 8.66
CA SER A 80 4.04 3.92 7.59
C SER A 80 4.39 5.34 7.19
N ILE A 81 3.37 6.21 7.00
CA ILE A 81 3.57 7.61 6.63
C ILE A 81 4.29 8.37 7.73
N THR A 82 4.01 8.15 9.01
CA THR A 82 4.66 8.83 10.14
C THR A 82 5.95 8.16 10.59
N TRP A 83 6.27 6.99 10.03
CA TRP A 83 7.42 6.17 10.38
C TRP A 83 7.47 5.80 11.87
N GLN A 84 6.33 5.38 12.41
CA GLN A 84 6.15 5.04 13.81
C GLN A 84 5.78 3.56 13.97
N LYS A 85 6.18 2.96 15.10
CA LYS A 85 5.78 1.60 15.51
C LYS A 85 5.92 0.55 14.39
N LEU A 86 7.08 0.49 13.74
CA LEU A 86 7.34 -0.41 12.60
C LEU A 86 7.09 -1.90 12.90
N LYS A 87 7.27 -2.32 14.17
CA LYS A 87 6.92 -3.68 14.62
C LYS A 87 5.43 -3.98 14.46
N THR A 88 4.57 -3.00 14.75
CA THR A 88 3.12 -3.11 14.55
C THR A 88 2.77 -3.16 13.07
N VAL A 89 3.43 -2.34 12.23
CA VAL A 89 3.25 -2.39 10.77
C VAL A 89 3.61 -3.78 10.23
N GLY A 90 4.75 -4.34 10.65
CA GLY A 90 5.14 -5.70 10.30
C GLY A 90 4.14 -6.77 10.74
N GLY A 91 3.57 -6.64 11.94
CA GLY A 91 2.49 -7.52 12.41
C GLY A 91 1.22 -7.44 11.56
N ILE A 92 0.84 -6.24 11.14
CA ILE A 92 -0.33 -6.04 10.24
C ILE A 92 -0.06 -6.65 8.86
N ILE A 93 1.16 -6.50 8.32
CA ILE A 93 1.55 -7.15 7.06
C ILE A 93 1.38 -8.67 7.18
N LEU A 94 1.94 -9.27 8.23
CA LEU A 94 1.82 -10.72 8.45
C LEU A 94 0.36 -11.16 8.56
N LEU A 95 -0.47 -10.39 9.25
CA LEU A 95 -1.90 -10.68 9.38
C LEU A 95 -2.63 -10.66 8.03
N PHE A 96 -2.31 -9.73 7.12
CA PHE A 96 -2.91 -9.69 5.78
C PHE A 96 -2.35 -10.71 4.80
N VAL A 97 -1.12 -11.18 5.01
CA VAL A 97 -0.50 -12.19 4.14
C VAL A 97 -0.92 -13.61 4.55
N LEU A 98 -1.18 -13.85 5.85
CA LEU A 98 -1.47 -15.18 6.39
C LEU A 98 -2.94 -15.42 6.75
N GLY A 99 -3.71 -14.36 7.00
CA GLY A 99 -5.15 -14.42 7.33
C GLY A 99 -6.01 -14.35 6.09
#